data_AF-A0A9X6ABY6-F1
#
_entry.id   AF-A0A9X6ABY6-F1
#
_cell.length_a   1.000
_cell.length_b   1.000
_cell.length_c   1.000
_cell.angle_alpha   90.00
_cell.angle_beta   90.00
_cell.angle_gamma   90.00
#
_symmetry.space_group_name_H-M   'P 1'
#
loop_
_entity.id
_entity.type
_entity.pdbx_description
1 polymer ?
#
loop_
_entity_poly.entity_id
_entity_poly.type
_entity_poly.pdbx_seq_one_letter_code
_entity_poly.pdbx_strand_id
1 'polypeptide(L)' 'MNEALPDVPEVRVVGLPQLTSGFDLVERLDLPMHLKVHGPLEPMGGEQLAGLAEAIGLKGRGGAGFPFAKKLRSVAES' A
#
# COMPACT_ATOMS: atom_id res chain seq x y z
N MET A 1 11.19 3.43 -25.50
CA MET A 1 11.45 1.99 -25.31
C MET A 1 12.76 1.95 -24.54
N ASN A 2 12.73 1.54 -23.27
CA ASN A 2 13.90 1.64 -22.39
C ASN A 2 14.97 0.64 -22.86
N GLU A 3 16.19 1.11 -23.08
CA GLU A 3 17.32 0.24 -23.46
C GLU A 3 17.63 -0.74 -22.31
N ALA A 4 17.96 -1.98 -22.66
CA ALA A 4 18.33 -2.99 -21.69
C ALA A 4 19.69 -2.64 -21.05
N LEU A 5 19.74 -2.61 -19.72
CA LEU A 5 21.00 -2.49 -18.98
C LEU A 5 21.76 -3.83 -19.07
N PRO A 6 23.07 -3.83 -19.37
CA PRO A 6 23.87 -5.04 -19.37
C PRO A 6 23.91 -5.66 -17.96
N ASP A 7 23.88 -6.99 -17.89
CA ASP A 7 23.93 -7.83 -16.66
C ASP A 7 22.69 -7.83 -15.75
N VAL A 8 21.54 -7.31 -16.20
CA VAL A 8 20.28 -7.40 -15.45
C VAL A 8 19.34 -8.41 -16.12
N PRO A 9 18.74 -9.37 -15.38
CA PRO A 9 17.80 -10.31 -15.97
C PRO A 9 16.59 -9.58 -16.58
N GLU A 10 16.07 -10.13 -17.68
CA GLU A 10 14.93 -9.56 -18.39
C GLU A 10 13.70 -9.49 -17.46
N VAL A 11 13.22 -8.27 -17.17
CA VAL A 11 12.04 -8.07 -16.32
C VAL A 11 10.78 -8.34 -17.16
N ARG A 12 9.99 -9.33 -16.73
CA ARG A 12 8.68 -9.64 -17.31
C ARG A 12 7.59 -8.93 -16.50
N VAL A 13 6.61 -8.35 -17.19
CA VAL A 13 5.43 -7.74 -16.58
C VAL A 13 4.19 -8.49 -17.06
N VAL A 14 3.26 -8.77 -16.14
CA VAL A 14 1.93 -9.28 -16.47
C VAL A 14 0.96 -8.09 -16.46
N GLY A 15 0.53 -7.64 -17.64
CA GLY A 15 -0.31 -6.45 -17.79
C GLY A 15 0.44 -5.13 -17.60
N LEU A 16 -0.29 -4.06 -17.27
CA LEU A 16 0.34 -2.78 -16.94
C LEU A 16 0.98 -2.85 -15.55
N PRO A 17 2.22 -2.37 -15.37
CA PRO A 17 2.89 -2.35 -14.07
C PRO A 17 2.29 -1.24 -13.18
N GLN A 18 1.05 -1.43 -12.72
CA GLN A 18 0.28 -0.39 -12.01
C GLN A 18 1.00 0.14 -10.75
N LEU A 19 1.74 -0.74 -10.06
CA LEU A 19 2.42 -0.38 -8.81
C LEU A 19 3.65 0.51 -9.02
N THR A 20 4.34 0.37 -10.15
CA THR A 20 5.59 1.09 -10.46
C THR A 20 5.48 2.00 -11.67
N SER A 21 4.28 2.14 -12.24
CA SER A 21 4.01 3.00 -13.38
C SER A 21 4.36 4.45 -13.03
N GLY A 22 5.23 5.08 -13.84
CA GLY A 22 5.65 6.47 -13.65
C GLY A 22 6.88 6.66 -12.76
N PHE A 23 7.45 5.60 -12.16
CA PHE A 23 8.73 5.68 -11.45
C PHE A 23 9.91 5.98 -12.40
N ASP A 24 9.75 5.71 -13.69
CA ASP A 24 10.67 6.07 -14.76
C ASP A 24 10.58 7.56 -15.16
N LEU A 25 9.50 8.24 -14.80
CA LEU A 25 9.26 9.65 -15.14
C LEU A 25 9.73 10.61 -14.05
N VAL A 26 9.72 10.16 -12.80
CA VAL A 26 10.07 10.96 -11.62
C VAL A 26 10.79 10.09 -10.60
N GLU A 27 11.99 10.50 -10.20
CA GLU A 27 12.84 9.77 -9.24
C GLU A 27 12.16 9.59 -7.87
N ARG A 28 11.38 10.60 -7.43
CA ARG A 28 10.60 10.52 -6.19
C ARG A 28 9.35 11.39 -6.25
N LEU A 29 8.21 10.80 -5.89
CA LEU A 29 6.97 11.53 -5.66
C LEU A 29 6.84 11.79 -4.15
N ASP A 30 7.16 13.01 -3.70
CA ASP A 30 6.92 13.38 -2.30
C ASP A 30 5.42 13.50 -2.01
N LEU A 31 5.05 13.61 -0.72
CA LEU A 31 3.64 13.64 -0.31
C LEU A 31 2.85 14.78 -1.01
N PRO A 32 3.34 16.03 -1.08
CA PRO A 32 2.63 17.08 -1.82
C PRO A 32 2.41 16.75 -3.30
N MET A 33 3.42 16.22 -4.00
CA MET A 33 3.29 15.85 -5.41
C MET A 33 2.34 14.66 -5.59
N HIS A 34 2.40 13.67 -4.69
CA HIS A 34 1.48 12.53 -4.68
C HIS A 34 0.02 12.97 -4.58
N LEU A 35 -0.28 13.87 -3.64
CA LEU A 35 -1.64 14.41 -3.48
C LEU A 35 -2.10 15.22 -4.69
N LYS A 36 -1.19 15.88 -5.43
CA LYS A 36 -1.55 16.57 -6.69
C LYS A 36 -1.87 15.59 -7.82
N VAL A 37 -1.12 14.49 -7.94
CA VAL A 37 -1.28 13.51 -9.02
C VAL A 37 -2.48 12.59 -8.76
N HIS A 38 -2.63 12.13 -7.53
CA HIS A 38 -3.59 11.08 -7.18
C HIS A 38 -4.78 11.57 -6.35
N GLY A 39 -4.73 12.80 -5.84
CA GLY A 39 -5.71 13.31 -4.88
C GLY A 39 -5.45 12.79 -3.46
N PRO A 40 -6.27 13.23 -2.48
CA PRO A 40 -6.25 12.67 -1.14
C PRO A 40 -6.77 11.22 -1.16
N LEU A 41 -6.27 10.40 -0.23
CA LEU A 41 -6.91 9.13 0.06
C LEU A 41 -8.23 9.39 0.76
N GLU A 42 -9.30 8.79 0.25
CA GLU A 42 -10.60 8.81 0.92
C GLU A 42 -10.47 8.11 2.29
N PRO A 43 -10.90 8.76 3.39
CA PRO A 43 -10.86 8.14 4.71
C PRO A 43 -11.68 6.85 4.72
N MET A 44 -11.08 5.77 5.24
CA MET A 44 -11.81 4.53 5.48
C MET A 44 -12.42 4.52 6.88
N GLY A 45 -13.71 4.18 6.96
CA GLY A 45 -14.38 4.02 8.25
C GLY A 45 -13.75 2.91 9.10
N GLY A 46 -13.71 3.12 10.43
CA GLY A 46 -13.05 2.20 11.36
C GLY A 46 -13.51 0.74 11.25
N GLU A 47 -14.80 0.50 11.08
CA GLU A 47 -15.35 -0.85 10.89
C GLU A 47 -14.94 -1.48 9.55
N GLN A 48 -14.91 -0.70 8.47
CA GLN A 48 -14.46 -1.19 7.17
C GLN A 48 -12.97 -1.58 7.23
N LEU A 49 -12.16 -0.78 7.91
CA LEU A 49 -10.75 -1.09 8.15
C LEU A 49 -10.57 -2.33 9.02
N ALA A 50 -11.37 -2.48 10.08
CA ALA A 50 -11.35 -3.66 10.93
C ALA A 50 -11.73 -4.93 10.15
N GLY A 51 -12.76 -4.86 9.29
CA GLY A 51 -13.16 -5.95 8.42
C GLY A 51 -12.07 -6.40 7.45
N LEU A 52 -11.37 -5.45 6.80
CA LEU A 52 -10.22 -5.79 5.94
C LEU A 52 -9.07 -6.44 6.71
N ALA A 53 -8.74 -5.89 7.88
CA ALA A 53 -7.70 -6.45 8.74
C ALA A 53 -8.03 -7.88 9.20
N GLU A 54 -9.30 -8.16 9.49
CA GLU A 54 -9.78 -9.50 9.84
C GLU A 54 -9.68 -10.46 8.65
N ALA A 55 -10.09 -10.03 7.45
CA ALA A 55 -10.07 -10.85 6.23
C ALA A 55 -8.66 -11.34 5.86
N ILE A 56 -7.63 -10.52 6.11
CA ILE A 56 -6.23 -10.90 5.85
C ILE A 56 -5.54 -11.53 7.07
N GLY A 57 -6.25 -11.71 8.19
CA GLY A 57 -5.68 -12.24 9.43
C GLY A 57 -4.56 -11.38 10.01
N LEU A 58 -4.69 -10.05 9.91
CA LEU A 58 -3.63 -9.12 10.34
C LEU A 58 -3.41 -9.19 11.86
N LYS A 59 -2.15 -9.44 12.24
CA LYS A 59 -1.69 -9.51 13.63
C LYS A 59 -0.63 -8.46 13.92
N GLY A 60 -0.61 -7.97 15.16
CA GLY A 60 0.43 -7.05 15.64
C GLY A 60 1.82 -7.70 15.56
N ARG A 61 2.79 -6.96 15.01
CA ARG A 61 4.18 -7.44 14.81
C ARG A 61 5.13 -7.10 15.97
N GLY A 62 4.60 -6.62 17.10
CA GLY A 62 5.36 -6.33 18.33
C GLY A 62 5.61 -7.53 19.25
N GLY A 63 5.51 -8.77 18.75
CA GLY A 63 5.79 -10.00 19.51
C GLY A 63 4.55 -10.75 20.01
N ALA A 64 3.53 -10.06 20.51
CA ALA A 64 2.34 -10.71 21.07
C ALA A 64 1.37 -11.32 20.03
N GLY A 65 1.47 -10.93 18.76
CA GLY A 65 0.60 -11.46 17.69
C GLY A 65 -0.89 -11.14 17.86
N PHE A 66 -1.24 -10.10 18.63
CA PHE A 66 -2.63 -9.75 18.92
C PHE A 66 -3.43 -9.44 17.63
N PRO A 67 -4.68 -9.90 17.50
CA PRO A 67 -5.52 -9.61 16.33
C PRO A 67 -5.77 -8.11 16.17
N PHE A 68 -5.33 -7.53 15.05
CA PHE A 68 -5.38 -6.08 14.85
C PHE A 68 -6.82 -5.55 14.77
N ALA A 69 -7.72 -6.27 14.10
CA ALA A 69 -9.13 -5.91 13.99
C ALA A 69 -9.81 -5.74 15.35
N LYS A 70 -9.52 -6.63 16.31
CA LYS A 70 -10.05 -6.55 17.68
C LYS A 70 -9.59 -5.29 18.40
N LYS A 71 -8.33 -4.88 18.18
CA LYS A 71 -7.79 -3.65 18.77
C LYS A 71 -8.49 -2.42 18.20
N LEU A 72 -8.74 -2.39 16.89
CA LEU A 72 -9.44 -1.27 16.25
C LEU A 72 -10.85 -1.09 16.80
N ARG A 73 -11.66 -2.17 16.83
CA ARG A 73 -13.03 -2.10 17.36
C ARG A 73 -13.07 -1.65 18.82
N SER A 74 -12.16 -2.16 19.65
CA SER A 74 -12.06 -1.75 21.05
C SER A 74 -11.77 -0.26 21.23
N VAL A 75 -10.98 0.36 20.35
CA VAL A 75 -10.72 1.81 20.40
C VAL A 75 -11.92 2.61 19.89
N ALA A 76 -12.64 2.09 18.90
CA ALA A 76 -13.83 2.76 18.35
C ALA A 76 -15.02 2.76 19.32
N GLU A 77 -15.11 1.77 20.21
CA GLU A 77 -16.14 1.66 21.25
C GLU A 77 -15.81 2.42 22.54
N SER A 78 -14.62 3.03 22.65
CA SER A 78 -14.14 3.78 23.83
C SER A 78 -14.39 5.27 23.69
#